data_AF-A0A1W6CS56-F1
#
_entry.id   AF-A0A1W6CS56-F1
#
_cell.length_a   1.000
_cell.length_b   1.000
_cell.length_c   1.000
_cell.angle_alpha   90.00
_cell.angle_beta   90.00
_cell.angle_gamma   90.00
#
_symmetry.space_group_name_H-M   'P 1'
#
loop_
_entity.id
_entity.type
_entity.pdbx_description
1 polymer ?
#
loop_
_entity_poly.entity_id
_entity_poly.type
_entity_poly.pdbx_seq_one_letter_code
_entity_poly.pdbx_strand_id
1 'polypeptide(L)'
;MLLSYLAPLPVMMVGLYRGNGAALGAGLAAMAAVALTAGGFAPLPFAVAVLLPSLVVVHRALLWRSNADNSVEWYPPGLVLGWLTGIGLALIVIGALLVPDRPDGVESGGLQFWVTDTIGRTLEMVAPNLTSEQRKAVADWWVPFFPAMVASSWLVMAVVNAVAAQGFLVRLGRNRRPTPSYRELELPLWLGVVLAAAAATGAMAEGDLGYVARSAVVVTLIPFALLGLATVHGWAAGRPNARMYLAAMYGGLFLASAWAFIPVAGLGLVRFMTRFRRAESSGGGKEE
;
A
#
# COMPACT_ATOMS: atom_id res chain seq x y z
N MET A 1 4.68 -9.99 -18.01
CA MET A 1 3.95 -9.86 -16.73
C MET A 1 4.61 -8.89 -15.75
N LEU A 2 5.94 -8.82 -15.59
CA LEU A 2 6.56 -7.86 -14.66
C LEU A 2 6.33 -6.38 -15.04
N LEU A 3 6.28 -6.07 -16.34
CA LEU A 3 6.10 -4.69 -16.83
C LEU A 3 4.73 -4.08 -16.46
N SER A 4 3.69 -4.88 -16.25
CA SER A 4 2.37 -4.35 -15.87
C SER A 4 2.39 -3.72 -14.47
N TYR A 5 3.26 -4.20 -13.58
CA TYR A 5 3.48 -3.58 -12.26
C TYR A 5 4.14 -2.19 -12.35
N LEU A 6 4.74 -1.84 -13.49
CA LEU A 6 5.33 -0.52 -13.73
C LEU A 6 4.40 0.40 -14.54
N ALA A 7 3.17 -0.02 -14.84
CA ALA A 7 2.21 0.78 -15.58
C ALA A 7 1.88 2.15 -14.93
N PRO A 8 1.83 2.30 -13.58
CA PRO A 8 1.62 3.61 -12.96
C PRO A 8 2.79 4.59 -13.13
N LEU A 9 4.02 4.09 -13.29
CA LEU A 9 5.25 4.89 -13.37
C LEU A 9 5.16 6.04 -14.38
N PRO A 10 4.86 5.82 -15.69
CA PRO A 10 4.80 6.90 -16.67
C PRO A 10 3.71 7.94 -16.37
N VAL A 11 2.55 7.50 -15.87
CA VAL A 11 1.44 8.40 -15.50
C VAL A 11 1.86 9.29 -14.32
N MET A 12 2.48 8.70 -13.30
CA MET A 12 3.02 9.43 -12.15
C MET A 12 4.15 10.38 -12.56
N MET A 13 5.06 9.97 -13.46
CA MET A 13 6.14 10.85 -13.95
C MET A 13 5.60 12.09 -14.67
N VAL A 14 4.65 11.90 -15.60
CA VAL A 14 4.01 13.02 -16.30
C VAL A 14 3.26 13.90 -15.31
N GLY A 15 2.53 13.30 -14.36
CA GLY A 15 1.78 14.01 -13.34
C GLY A 15 2.65 14.84 -12.40
N LEU A 16 3.70 14.26 -11.84
CA LEU A 16 4.62 14.96 -10.92
C LEU A 16 5.40 16.07 -11.64
N TYR A 17 5.68 15.90 -12.94
CA TYR A 17 6.36 16.94 -13.74
C TYR A 17 5.43 18.03 -14.27
N ARG A 18 4.19 17.72 -14.70
CA ARG A 18 3.29 18.64 -15.41
C ARG A 18 2.01 18.98 -14.65
N GLY A 19 1.65 18.23 -13.61
CA GLY A 19 0.54 18.50 -12.70
C GLY A 19 -0.65 17.54 -12.90
N ASN A 20 -1.70 17.73 -12.11
CA ASN A 20 -2.88 16.85 -12.07
C ASN A 20 -3.54 16.65 -13.43
N GLY A 21 -3.72 17.74 -14.20
CA GLY A 21 -4.35 17.66 -15.52
C GLY A 21 -3.58 16.77 -16.51
N ALA A 22 -2.24 16.80 -16.44
CA ALA A 22 -1.40 15.96 -17.29
C ALA A 22 -1.44 14.48 -16.85
N ALA A 23 -1.51 14.21 -15.55
CA ALA A 23 -1.72 12.86 -15.03
C ALA A 23 -3.06 12.28 -15.50
N LEU A 24 -4.12 13.09 -15.41
CA LEU A 24 -5.46 12.69 -15.87
C LEU A 24 -5.48 12.43 -17.38
N GLY A 25 -4.92 13.33 -18.19
CA GLY A 25 -4.83 13.16 -19.63
C GLY A 25 -4.06 11.89 -20.04
N ALA A 26 -2.88 11.66 -19.45
CA ALA A 26 -2.10 10.44 -19.69
C ALA A 26 -2.85 9.17 -19.26
N GLY A 27 -3.52 9.24 -18.11
CA GLY A 27 -4.34 8.17 -17.57
C GLY A 27 -5.53 7.79 -18.45
N LEU A 28 -6.29 8.77 -18.89
CA LEU A 28 -7.44 8.57 -19.78
C LEU A 28 -7.01 8.05 -21.16
N ALA A 29 -5.89 8.54 -21.70
CA ALA A 29 -5.32 8.00 -22.93
C ALA A 29 -4.93 6.51 -22.79
N ALA A 30 -4.32 6.13 -21.66
CA ALA A 30 -3.99 4.74 -21.38
C ALA A 30 -5.25 3.87 -21.19
N MET A 31 -6.28 4.38 -20.50
CA MET A 31 -7.57 3.69 -20.38
C MET A 31 -8.23 3.47 -21.74
N ALA A 32 -8.21 4.47 -22.62
CA ALA A 32 -8.74 4.35 -23.98
C ALA A 32 -7.97 3.28 -24.77
N ALA A 33 -6.64 3.23 -24.65
CA ALA A 33 -5.84 2.18 -25.28
C ALA A 33 -6.20 0.77 -24.77
N VAL A 34 -6.45 0.61 -23.46
CA VAL A 34 -6.94 -0.66 -22.89
C VAL A 34 -8.33 -1.00 -23.41
N ALA A 35 -9.23 -0.02 -23.50
CA ALA A 35 -10.58 -0.22 -24.03
C ALA A 35 -10.55 -0.71 -25.49
N LEU A 36 -9.68 -0.11 -26.32
CA LEU A 36 -9.55 -0.44 -27.74
C LEU A 36 -8.88 -1.81 -27.98
N THR A 37 -8.00 -2.25 -27.09
CA THR A 37 -7.22 -3.49 -27.28
C THR A 37 -7.82 -4.70 -26.58
N ALA A 38 -8.33 -4.53 -25.36
CA ALA A 38 -8.88 -5.62 -24.54
C ALA A 38 -10.42 -5.66 -24.56
N GLY A 39 -11.08 -4.54 -24.83
CA GLY A 39 -12.55 -4.46 -24.87
C GLY A 39 -13.24 -4.67 -23.52
N GLY A 40 -14.58 -4.67 -23.57
CA GLY A 40 -15.44 -4.99 -22.43
C GLY A 40 -15.16 -4.17 -21.16
N PHE A 41 -15.06 -4.86 -20.03
CA PHE A 41 -14.83 -4.25 -18.72
C PHE A 41 -13.35 -4.04 -18.35
N ALA A 42 -12.40 -4.41 -19.22
CA ALA A 42 -10.96 -4.31 -18.94
C ALA A 42 -10.46 -2.90 -18.51
N PRO A 43 -11.03 -1.78 -18.98
CA PRO A 43 -10.63 -0.45 -18.54
C PRO A 43 -10.89 -0.18 -17.04
N LEU A 44 -11.87 -0.85 -16.42
CA LEU A 44 -12.23 -0.64 -15.01
C LEU A 44 -11.13 -1.09 -14.03
N PRO A 45 -10.66 -2.37 -14.06
CA PRO A 45 -9.55 -2.78 -13.20
C PRO A 45 -8.27 -2.00 -13.54
N PHE A 46 -8.07 -1.58 -14.79
CA PHE A 46 -6.95 -0.70 -15.14
C PHE A 46 -7.08 0.67 -14.44
N ALA A 47 -8.27 1.28 -14.43
CA ALA A 47 -8.50 2.55 -13.74
C ALA A 47 -8.19 2.43 -12.24
N VAL A 48 -8.63 1.35 -11.60
CA VAL A 48 -8.38 1.10 -10.17
C VAL A 48 -6.90 0.79 -9.90
N ALA A 49 -6.26 -0.03 -10.73
CA ALA A 49 -4.88 -0.46 -10.52
C ALA A 49 -3.84 0.60 -10.88
N VAL A 50 -4.11 1.42 -11.89
CA VAL A 50 -3.12 2.34 -12.48
C VAL A 50 -3.52 3.79 -12.28
N LEU A 51 -4.72 4.17 -12.70
CA LEU A 51 -5.11 5.58 -12.72
C LEU A 51 -5.33 6.13 -11.31
N LEU A 52 -6.11 5.42 -10.50
CA LEU A 52 -6.47 5.82 -9.14
C LEU A 52 -5.25 6.11 -8.25
N PRO A 53 -4.28 5.20 -8.06
CA PRO A 53 -3.11 5.50 -7.23
C PRO A 53 -2.25 6.62 -7.83
N SER A 54 -2.18 6.71 -9.16
CA SER A 54 -1.42 7.78 -9.83
C SER A 54 -2.00 9.15 -9.56
N LEU A 55 -3.32 9.33 -9.68
CA LEU A 55 -3.97 10.61 -9.40
C LEU A 55 -3.85 10.99 -7.93
N VAL A 56 -4.00 10.03 -7.02
CA VAL A 56 -3.87 10.28 -5.57
C VAL A 56 -2.46 10.72 -5.23
N VAL A 57 -1.43 10.00 -5.71
CA VAL A 57 -0.03 10.35 -5.48
C VAL A 57 0.28 11.71 -6.06
N VAL A 58 -0.03 11.97 -7.32
CA VAL A 58 0.28 13.23 -8.00
C VAL A 58 -0.41 14.40 -7.31
N HIS A 59 -1.71 14.27 -7.03
CA HIS A 59 -2.47 15.32 -6.38
C HIS A 59 -1.92 15.62 -5.00
N ARG A 60 -1.80 14.60 -4.14
CA ARG A 60 -1.37 14.81 -2.75
C ARG A 60 0.09 15.25 -2.66
N ALA A 61 0.99 14.71 -3.47
CA ALA A 61 2.41 15.07 -3.43
C ALA A 61 2.70 16.48 -3.93
N LEU A 62 1.82 17.07 -4.74
CA LEU A 62 1.95 18.44 -5.26
C LEU A 62 1.22 19.49 -4.41
N LEU A 63 0.53 19.09 -3.34
CA LEU A 63 -0.02 20.04 -2.37
C LEU A 63 1.14 20.71 -1.59
N TRP A 64 1.06 22.02 -1.45
CA TRP A 64 1.99 22.83 -0.68
C TRP A 64 1.25 24.01 -0.04
N ARG A 65 1.84 24.56 1.02
CA ARG A 65 1.40 25.81 1.65
C ARG A 65 2.61 26.69 1.98
N SER A 66 2.38 27.99 2.09
CA SER A 66 3.37 28.93 2.62
C SER A 66 3.11 29.15 4.10
N ASN A 67 4.18 29.15 4.89
CA ASN A 67 4.15 29.45 6.32
C ASN A 67 4.35 30.95 6.56
N ALA A 68 4.09 31.41 7.79
CA ALA A 68 4.22 32.82 8.17
C ALA A 68 5.66 33.37 8.03
N ASP A 69 6.66 32.49 8.05
CA ASP A 69 8.08 32.81 7.82
C ASP A 69 8.50 32.74 6.34
N ASN A 70 7.53 32.66 5.42
CA ASN A 70 7.72 32.44 3.97
C ASN A 70 8.37 31.11 3.58
N SER A 71 8.55 30.16 4.51
CA SER A 71 8.97 28.80 4.16
C SER A 71 7.85 28.06 3.42
N VAL A 72 8.23 27.17 2.50
CA VAL A 72 7.29 26.34 1.75
C VAL A 72 7.22 24.95 2.39
N GLU A 73 6.05 24.62 2.91
CA GLU A 73 5.76 23.29 3.45
C GLU A 73 5.03 22.45 2.40
N TRP A 74 5.67 21.34 2.00
CA TRP A 74 5.08 20.37 1.08
C TRP A 74 4.32 19.29 1.84
N TYR A 75 3.27 18.75 1.22
CA TYR A 75 2.47 17.70 1.83
C TYR A 75 3.33 16.49 2.25
N PRO A 76 3.26 16.07 3.53
CA PRO A 76 4.13 15.03 4.07
C PRO A 76 3.99 13.69 3.35
N PRO A 77 5.10 12.98 3.07
CA PRO A 77 5.05 11.69 2.37
C PRO A 77 4.26 10.62 3.14
N GLY A 78 4.27 10.67 4.48
CA GLY A 78 3.51 9.74 5.30
C GLY A 78 1.99 9.94 5.22
N LEU A 79 1.53 11.17 4.93
CA LEU A 79 0.12 11.41 4.63
C LEU A 79 -0.28 10.90 3.24
N VAL A 80 0.61 10.97 2.24
CA VAL A 80 0.37 10.35 0.92
C VAL A 80 0.23 8.83 1.07
N LEU A 81 1.15 8.23 1.83
CA LEU A 81 1.10 6.81 2.16
C LEU A 81 -0.18 6.45 2.91
N GLY A 82 -0.61 7.28 3.86
CA GLY A 82 -1.90 7.15 4.52
C GLY A 82 -3.07 7.11 3.53
N TRP A 83 -3.14 8.05 2.58
CA TRP A 83 -4.19 8.05 1.55
C TRP A 83 -4.20 6.76 0.72
N LEU A 84 -3.04 6.28 0.29
CA LEU A 84 -2.94 5.02 -0.43
C LEU A 84 -3.41 3.84 0.42
N THR A 85 -2.97 3.75 1.69
CA THR A 85 -3.44 2.71 2.61
C THR A 85 -4.96 2.79 2.80
N GLY A 86 -5.52 3.98 3.01
CA GLY A 86 -6.96 4.18 3.18
C GLY A 86 -7.76 3.71 1.97
N ILE A 87 -7.26 3.99 0.75
CA ILE A 87 -7.88 3.49 -0.48
C ILE A 87 -7.77 1.97 -0.58
N GLY A 88 -6.62 1.37 -0.26
CA GLY A 88 -6.46 -0.08 -0.26
C GLY A 88 -7.43 -0.77 0.69
N LEU A 89 -7.65 -0.19 1.88
CA LEU A 89 -8.65 -0.66 2.85
C LEU A 89 -10.07 -0.48 2.33
N ALA A 90 -10.38 0.67 1.73
CA ALA A 90 -11.70 0.91 1.13
C ALA A 90 -11.98 -0.06 -0.02
N LEU A 91 -10.98 -0.42 -0.83
CA LEU A 91 -11.12 -1.40 -1.89
C LEU A 91 -11.41 -2.81 -1.36
N ILE A 92 -10.85 -3.20 -0.21
CA ILE A 92 -11.23 -4.46 0.46
C ILE A 92 -12.70 -4.42 0.85
N VAL A 93 -13.15 -3.34 1.50
CA VAL A 93 -14.55 -3.20 1.93
C VAL A 93 -15.50 -3.19 0.75
N ILE A 94 -15.20 -2.40 -0.29
CA ILE A 94 -15.99 -2.37 -1.54
C ILE A 94 -16.02 -3.76 -2.18
N GLY A 95 -14.88 -4.46 -2.26
CA GLY A 95 -14.83 -5.83 -2.78
C GLY A 95 -15.71 -6.79 -1.99
N ALA A 96 -15.74 -6.66 -0.67
CA ALA A 96 -16.63 -7.45 0.21
C ALA A 96 -18.11 -7.17 -0.06
N LEU A 97 -18.48 -5.89 -0.26
CA LEU A 97 -19.87 -5.47 -0.50
C LEU A 97 -20.37 -5.81 -1.91
N LEU A 98 -19.46 -6.03 -2.87
CA LEU A 98 -19.81 -6.35 -4.25
C LEU A 98 -19.92 -7.86 -4.52
N VAL A 99 -19.74 -8.70 -3.50
CA VAL A 99 -19.93 -10.15 -3.63
C VAL A 99 -21.40 -10.41 -3.96
N PRO A 100 -21.74 -10.99 -5.13
CA PRO A 100 -23.13 -11.24 -5.49
C PRO A 100 -23.78 -12.28 -4.59
N ASP A 101 -25.03 -12.03 -4.18
CA ASP A 101 -25.88 -13.05 -3.60
C ASP A 101 -26.11 -14.15 -4.65
N ARG A 102 -25.90 -15.42 -4.29
CA ARG A 102 -26.14 -16.51 -5.24
C ARG A 102 -27.65 -16.80 -5.34
N PRO A 103 -28.19 -16.94 -6.55
CA PRO A 103 -29.62 -17.15 -6.79
C PRO A 103 -30.11 -18.58 -6.46
N ASP A 104 -29.25 -19.46 -5.98
CA ASP A 104 -29.53 -20.88 -5.73
C ASP A 104 -30.14 -21.17 -4.34
N GLY A 105 -30.47 -20.14 -3.56
CA GLY A 105 -31.17 -20.29 -2.27
C GLY A 105 -30.33 -20.94 -1.15
N VAL A 106 -29.05 -21.20 -1.43
CA VAL A 106 -28.05 -21.52 -0.41
C VAL A 106 -27.68 -20.21 0.27
N GLU A 107 -27.65 -20.21 1.62
CA GLU A 107 -27.18 -19.06 2.40
C GLU A 107 -25.92 -18.47 1.74
N SER A 108 -25.91 -17.17 1.48
CA SER A 108 -24.78 -16.47 0.88
C SER A 108 -23.53 -16.88 1.64
N GLY A 109 -22.67 -17.72 1.06
CA GLY A 109 -21.52 -18.31 1.76
C GLY A 109 -20.46 -17.30 2.22
N GLY A 110 -20.75 -16.00 2.10
CA GLY A 110 -19.87 -14.90 2.44
C GLY A 110 -18.76 -14.70 1.42
N LEU A 111 -18.04 -13.60 1.59
CA LEU A 111 -16.85 -13.24 0.84
C LEU A 111 -15.81 -14.38 0.85
N GLN A 112 -15.57 -15.03 1.98
CA GLN A 112 -14.55 -16.08 2.05
C GLN A 112 -14.91 -17.30 1.18
N PHE A 113 -16.18 -17.69 1.11
CA PHE A 113 -16.62 -18.74 0.21
C PHE A 113 -16.55 -18.32 -1.26
N TRP A 114 -16.94 -17.09 -1.57
CA TRP A 114 -16.81 -16.55 -2.93
C TRP A 114 -15.35 -16.57 -3.41
N VAL A 115 -14.41 -16.19 -2.54
CA VAL A 115 -12.97 -16.27 -2.83
C VAL A 115 -12.54 -17.72 -3.04
N THR A 116 -12.97 -18.64 -2.16
CA THR A 116 -12.68 -20.08 -2.29
C THR A 116 -13.15 -20.64 -3.63
N ASP A 117 -14.41 -20.41 -4.00
CA ASP A 117 -14.99 -20.88 -5.26
C ASP A 117 -14.27 -20.26 -6.47
N THR A 118 -13.98 -18.95 -6.42
CA THR A 118 -13.28 -18.25 -7.51
C THR A 118 -11.86 -18.79 -7.72
N ILE A 119 -11.10 -18.98 -6.64
CA ILE A 119 -9.76 -19.57 -6.71
C ILE A 119 -9.84 -21.01 -7.22
N GLY A 120 -10.79 -21.81 -6.73
CA GLY A 120 -11.01 -23.19 -7.15
C GLY A 120 -11.23 -23.31 -8.67
N ARG A 121 -12.21 -22.56 -9.21
CA ARG A 121 -12.50 -22.50 -10.64
C ARG A 121 -11.29 -22.03 -11.46
N THR A 122 -10.55 -21.05 -10.95
CA THR A 122 -9.35 -20.54 -11.63
C THR A 122 -8.25 -21.61 -11.68
N LEU A 123 -8.03 -22.36 -10.60
CA LEU A 123 -7.06 -23.45 -10.57
C LEU A 123 -7.43 -24.58 -11.52
N GLU A 124 -8.72 -24.89 -11.67
CA GLU A 124 -9.21 -25.88 -12.64
C GLU A 124 -8.89 -25.47 -14.08
N MET A 125 -9.01 -24.18 -14.40
CA MET A 125 -8.70 -23.68 -15.75
C MET A 125 -7.21 -23.56 -16.02
N VAL A 126 -6.42 -23.06 -15.06
CA VAL A 126 -5.01 -22.67 -15.28
C VAL A 126 -4.03 -23.78 -14.90
N ALA A 127 -4.43 -24.69 -14.01
CA ALA A 127 -3.60 -25.79 -13.55
C ALA A 127 -4.42 -27.10 -13.46
N PRO A 128 -5.01 -27.57 -14.57
CA PRO A 128 -5.92 -28.72 -14.57
C PRO A 128 -5.27 -30.02 -14.06
N ASN A 129 -3.95 -30.11 -14.15
CA ASN A 129 -3.17 -31.28 -13.74
C ASN A 129 -2.95 -31.40 -12.22
N LEU A 130 -3.31 -30.39 -11.43
CA LEU A 130 -3.21 -30.48 -9.96
C LEU A 130 -4.21 -31.50 -9.43
N THR A 131 -3.78 -32.34 -8.50
CA THR A 131 -4.71 -33.23 -7.76
C THR A 131 -5.64 -32.41 -6.88
N SER A 132 -6.77 -32.99 -6.47
CA SER A 132 -7.72 -32.34 -5.56
C SER A 132 -7.07 -31.92 -4.23
N GLU A 133 -6.13 -32.72 -3.72
CA GLU A 133 -5.37 -32.41 -2.51
C GLU A 133 -4.42 -31.22 -2.70
N GLN A 134 -3.73 -31.15 -3.85
CA GLN A 134 -2.86 -30.01 -4.16
C GLN A 134 -3.66 -28.72 -4.33
N ARG A 135 -4.82 -28.76 -4.98
CA ARG A 135 -5.70 -27.58 -5.11
C ARG A 135 -6.19 -27.11 -3.75
N LYS A 136 -6.58 -28.04 -2.87
CA LYS A 136 -6.98 -27.72 -1.50
C LYS A 136 -5.83 -27.07 -0.72
N ALA A 137 -4.63 -27.61 -0.79
CA ALA A 137 -3.46 -27.02 -0.13
C ALA A 137 -3.16 -25.59 -0.61
N VAL A 138 -3.32 -25.31 -1.91
CA VAL A 138 -3.20 -23.95 -2.45
C VAL A 138 -4.31 -23.05 -1.93
N ALA A 139 -5.56 -23.50 -1.94
CA ALA A 139 -6.69 -22.73 -1.43
C ALA A 139 -6.56 -22.42 0.06
N ASP A 140 -6.17 -23.40 0.89
CA ASP A 140 -5.97 -23.23 2.33
C ASP A 140 -4.89 -22.18 2.64
N TRP A 141 -3.89 -22.02 1.76
CA TRP A 141 -2.87 -20.99 1.89
C TRP A 141 -3.31 -19.62 1.37
N TRP A 142 -4.02 -19.57 0.25
CA TRP A 142 -4.35 -18.31 -0.43
C TRP A 142 -5.61 -17.65 0.09
N VAL A 143 -6.67 -18.43 0.30
CA VAL A 143 -8.00 -17.93 0.68
C VAL A 143 -7.90 -17.05 1.93
N PRO A 144 -7.27 -17.45 3.05
CA PRO A 144 -7.28 -16.63 4.26
C PRO A 144 -6.62 -15.26 4.12
N PHE A 145 -5.75 -15.07 3.12
CA PHE A 145 -4.99 -13.84 2.91
C PHE A 145 -5.34 -13.13 1.60
N PHE A 146 -6.28 -13.64 0.80
CA PHE A 146 -6.48 -13.16 -0.56
C PHE A 146 -6.78 -11.66 -0.67
N PRO A 147 -7.75 -11.07 0.09
CA PRO A 147 -8.00 -9.63 0.04
C PRO A 147 -6.77 -8.83 0.49
N ALA A 148 -6.08 -9.31 1.52
CA ALA A 148 -4.84 -8.71 1.99
C ALA A 148 -3.77 -8.73 0.91
N MET A 149 -3.57 -9.85 0.20
CA MET A 149 -2.57 -10.01 -0.85
C MET A 149 -2.84 -9.05 -2.01
N VAL A 150 -4.09 -8.96 -2.47
CA VAL A 150 -4.49 -8.07 -3.57
C VAL A 150 -4.25 -6.61 -3.19
N ALA A 151 -4.78 -6.18 -2.04
CA ALA A 151 -4.64 -4.79 -1.59
C ALA A 151 -3.19 -4.42 -1.23
N SER A 152 -2.45 -5.35 -0.62
CA SER A 152 -1.02 -5.16 -0.30
C SER A 152 -0.18 -5.05 -1.56
N SER A 153 -0.41 -5.93 -2.54
CA SER A 153 0.27 -5.88 -3.84
C SER A 153 0.00 -4.56 -4.55
N TRP A 154 -1.26 -4.11 -4.58
CA TRP A 154 -1.65 -2.82 -5.13
C TRP A 154 -0.98 -1.64 -4.41
N LEU A 155 -0.95 -1.65 -3.08
CA LEU A 155 -0.32 -0.60 -2.27
C LEU A 155 1.19 -0.54 -2.49
N VAL A 156 1.88 -1.68 -2.44
CA VAL A 156 3.33 -1.78 -2.67
C VAL A 156 3.66 -1.33 -4.09
N MET A 157 2.90 -1.78 -5.09
CA MET A 157 3.04 -1.34 -6.47
C MET A 157 2.92 0.19 -6.56
N ALA A 158 1.88 0.79 -6.00
CA ALA A 158 1.69 2.24 -6.02
C ALA A 158 2.87 3.00 -5.37
N VAL A 159 3.35 2.53 -4.21
CA VAL A 159 4.48 3.15 -3.49
C VAL A 159 5.78 3.03 -4.30
N VAL A 160 6.09 1.84 -4.83
CA VAL A 160 7.30 1.61 -5.64
C VAL A 160 7.30 2.52 -6.88
N ASN A 161 6.17 2.60 -7.59
CA ASN A 161 6.04 3.46 -8.75
C ASN A 161 6.16 4.95 -8.40
N ALA A 162 5.58 5.38 -7.28
CA ALA A 162 5.69 6.77 -6.82
C ALA A 162 7.14 7.16 -6.49
N VAL A 163 7.84 6.32 -5.73
CA VAL A 163 9.25 6.54 -5.36
C VAL A 163 10.16 6.50 -6.59
N ALA A 164 9.91 5.56 -7.51
CA ALA A 164 10.65 5.45 -8.77
C ALA A 164 10.41 6.68 -9.66
N ALA A 165 9.16 7.10 -9.86
CA ALA A 165 8.81 8.29 -10.66
C ALA A 165 9.53 9.54 -10.13
N GLN A 166 9.45 9.75 -8.81
CA GLN A 166 10.15 10.84 -8.15
C GLN A 166 11.67 10.73 -8.35
N GLY A 167 12.24 9.55 -8.13
CA GLY A 167 13.67 9.29 -8.29
C GLY A 167 14.19 9.51 -9.71
N PHE A 168 13.40 9.20 -10.74
CA PHE A 168 13.72 9.51 -12.13
C PHE A 168 13.66 11.01 -12.39
N LEU A 169 12.61 11.69 -11.96
CA LEU A 169 12.46 13.14 -12.17
C LEU A 169 13.55 13.95 -11.47
N VAL A 170 14.00 13.53 -10.29
CA VAL A 170 15.15 14.11 -9.58
C VAL A 170 16.42 13.99 -10.43
N ARG A 171 16.71 12.80 -10.95
CA ARG A 171 17.89 12.57 -11.81
C ARG A 171 17.83 13.38 -13.11
N LEU A 172 16.63 13.61 -13.63
CA LEU A 172 16.40 14.41 -14.84
C LEU A 172 16.39 15.92 -14.58
N GLY A 173 16.50 16.38 -13.33
CA GLY A 173 16.40 17.80 -12.98
C GLY A 173 15.01 18.41 -13.25
N ARG A 174 13.97 17.58 -13.34
CA ARG A 174 12.59 17.96 -13.72
C ARG A 174 11.59 17.86 -12.57
N ASN A 175 12.08 17.70 -11.36
CA ASN A 175 11.24 17.53 -10.20
C ASN A 175 10.70 18.88 -9.70
N ARG A 176 9.39 18.97 -9.45
CA ARG A 176 8.72 20.20 -8.98
C ARG A 176 8.80 20.42 -7.47
N ARG A 177 8.83 19.33 -6.71
CA ARG A 177 8.88 19.31 -5.26
C ARG A 177 10.29 18.90 -4.82
N PRO A 178 10.94 19.55 -3.84
CA PRO A 178 12.20 19.04 -3.26
C PRO A 178 12.07 17.57 -2.80
N THR A 179 13.10 16.75 -3.03
CA THR A 179 13.07 15.33 -2.66
C THR A 179 12.74 15.18 -1.17
N PRO A 180 11.72 14.39 -0.79
CA PRO A 180 11.36 14.22 0.62
C PRO A 180 12.50 13.57 1.42
N SER A 181 12.69 14.01 2.67
CA SER A 181 13.50 13.29 3.65
C SER A 181 12.72 12.05 4.13
N TYR A 182 12.93 10.90 3.49
CA TYR A 182 12.27 9.65 3.88
C TYR A 182 12.67 9.17 5.29
N ARG A 183 13.78 9.68 5.85
CA ARG A 183 14.20 9.37 7.24
C ARG A 183 13.25 10.00 8.26
N GLU A 184 12.69 11.16 7.92
CA GLU A 184 11.69 11.89 8.71
C GLU A 184 10.26 11.44 8.39
N LEU A 185 10.08 10.24 7.83
CA LEU A 185 8.75 9.68 7.60
C LEU A 185 7.99 9.60 8.94
N GLU A 186 6.82 10.23 8.98
CA GLU A 186 5.86 10.13 10.06
C GLU A 186 4.49 9.72 9.53
N LEU A 187 3.84 8.77 10.21
CA LEU A 187 2.53 8.26 9.81
C LEU A 187 1.39 9.05 10.46
N PRO A 188 0.26 9.26 9.79
CA PRO A 188 -0.91 9.86 10.42
C PRO A 188 -1.45 9.01 11.58
N LEU A 189 -2.05 9.67 12.58
CA LEU A 189 -2.57 9.04 13.79
C LEU A 189 -3.61 7.94 13.51
N TRP A 190 -4.49 8.20 12.55
CA TRP A 190 -5.59 7.29 12.23
C TRP A 190 -5.11 5.90 11.78
N LEU A 191 -3.89 5.77 11.23
CA LEU A 191 -3.35 4.44 10.88
C LEU A 191 -3.14 3.57 12.12
N GLY A 192 -2.76 4.16 13.25
CA GLY A 192 -2.66 3.44 14.52
C GLY A 192 -4.02 3.00 15.04
N VAL A 193 -5.03 3.90 14.94
CA VAL A 193 -6.41 3.60 15.32
C VAL A 193 -6.98 2.47 14.46
N VAL A 194 -6.79 2.53 13.14
CA VAL A 194 -7.24 1.48 12.22
C VAL A 194 -6.55 0.16 12.50
N LEU A 195 -5.24 0.15 12.75
CA LEU A 195 -4.52 -1.08 13.08
C LEU A 195 -5.08 -1.72 14.36
N ALA A 196 -5.29 -0.93 15.41
CA ALA A 196 -5.82 -1.41 16.68
C ALA A 196 -7.27 -1.92 16.53
N ALA A 197 -8.14 -1.14 15.88
CA ALA A 197 -9.53 -1.52 15.65
C ALA A 197 -9.67 -2.77 14.77
N ALA A 198 -8.89 -2.86 13.69
CA ALA A 198 -8.88 -4.03 12.81
C ALA A 198 -8.31 -5.27 13.51
N ALA A 199 -7.29 -5.12 14.35
CA ALA A 199 -6.73 -6.24 15.13
C ALA A 199 -7.74 -6.75 16.17
N ALA A 200 -8.38 -5.84 16.92
CA ALA A 200 -9.42 -6.20 17.89
C ALA A 200 -10.61 -6.88 17.20
N THR A 201 -11.11 -6.28 16.11
CA THR A 201 -12.22 -6.84 15.34
C THR A 201 -11.85 -8.18 14.73
N GLY A 202 -10.66 -8.33 14.14
CA GLY A 202 -10.21 -9.58 13.53
C GLY A 202 -10.01 -10.71 14.54
N ALA A 203 -9.71 -10.39 15.80
CA ALA A 203 -9.58 -11.36 16.88
C ALA A 203 -10.93 -11.81 17.45
N MET A 204 -11.96 -10.96 17.41
CA MET A 204 -13.25 -11.21 18.07
C MET A 204 -14.39 -11.57 17.10
N ALA A 205 -14.37 -11.02 15.88
CA ALA A 205 -15.41 -11.22 14.89
C ALA A 205 -15.15 -12.47 14.06
N GLU A 206 -16.24 -13.18 13.76
CA GLU A 206 -16.27 -14.31 12.84
C GLU A 206 -16.83 -13.90 11.47
N GLY A 207 -16.81 -14.84 10.52
CA GLY A 207 -17.31 -14.61 9.16
C GLY A 207 -16.58 -13.49 8.41
N ASP A 208 -17.30 -12.84 7.50
CA ASP A 208 -16.74 -11.84 6.58
C ASP A 208 -16.17 -10.61 7.29
N LEU A 209 -16.80 -10.20 8.39
CA LEU A 209 -16.29 -9.07 9.19
C LEU A 209 -14.91 -9.40 9.76
N GLY A 210 -14.75 -10.59 10.35
CA GLY A 210 -13.45 -11.07 10.83
C GLY A 210 -12.43 -11.19 9.70
N TYR A 211 -12.84 -11.69 8.54
CA TYR A 211 -11.98 -11.87 7.36
C TYR A 211 -11.48 -10.54 6.77
N VAL A 212 -12.37 -9.54 6.63
CA VAL A 212 -12.02 -8.19 6.20
C VAL A 212 -11.11 -7.51 7.23
N ALA A 213 -11.41 -7.64 8.52
CA ALA A 213 -10.61 -7.04 9.59
C ALA A 213 -9.19 -7.61 9.64
N ARG A 214 -9.02 -8.93 9.54
CA ARG A 214 -7.69 -9.57 9.45
C ARG A 214 -6.93 -9.13 8.21
N SER A 215 -7.62 -8.97 7.08
CA SER A 215 -7.00 -8.44 5.86
C SER A 215 -6.55 -6.99 6.02
N ALA A 216 -7.36 -6.17 6.69
CA ALA A 216 -7.03 -4.78 7.00
C ALA A 216 -5.80 -4.65 7.90
N VAL A 217 -5.59 -5.56 8.86
CA VAL A 217 -4.37 -5.61 9.69
C VAL A 217 -3.13 -5.74 8.81
N VAL A 218 -3.11 -6.72 7.90
CA VAL A 218 -1.95 -6.99 7.04
C VAL A 218 -1.62 -5.79 6.15
N VAL A 219 -2.63 -5.20 5.51
CA VAL A 219 -2.44 -4.01 4.65
C VAL A 219 -1.94 -2.82 5.47
N THR A 220 -2.51 -2.61 6.66
CA THR A 220 -2.14 -1.50 7.54
C THR A 220 -0.73 -1.66 8.11
N LEU A 221 -0.20 -2.88 8.25
CA LEU A 221 1.19 -3.10 8.68
C LEU A 221 2.22 -2.61 7.65
N ILE A 222 1.86 -2.44 6.37
CA ILE A 222 2.78 -1.96 5.33
C ILE A 222 3.37 -0.58 5.62
N PRO A 223 2.57 0.47 5.90
CA PRO A 223 3.14 1.75 6.28
C PRO A 223 4.01 1.67 7.54
N PHE A 224 3.67 0.82 8.52
CA PHE A 224 4.52 0.60 9.69
C PHE A 224 5.85 -0.09 9.32
N ALA A 225 5.85 -1.06 8.41
CA ALA A 225 7.09 -1.66 7.92
C ALA A 225 7.97 -0.63 7.22
N LEU A 226 7.40 0.24 6.38
CA LEU A 226 8.15 1.33 5.74
C LEU A 226 8.72 2.32 6.77
N LEU A 227 7.96 2.62 7.83
CA LEU A 227 8.44 3.42 8.96
C LEU A 227 9.59 2.73 9.71
N GLY A 228 9.51 1.41 9.92
CA GLY A 228 10.58 0.58 10.46
C GLY A 228 11.85 0.67 9.62
N LEU A 229 11.73 0.47 8.30
CA LEU A 229 12.84 0.61 7.36
C LEU A 229 13.47 2.01 7.39
N ALA A 230 12.65 3.06 7.41
CA ALA A 230 13.14 4.44 7.54
C ALA A 230 13.95 4.64 8.83
N THR A 231 13.55 3.97 9.92
CA THR A 231 14.24 4.00 11.21
C THR A 231 15.59 3.31 11.16
N VAL A 232 15.63 2.08 10.64
CA VAL A 232 16.90 1.34 10.51
C VAL A 232 17.84 2.05 9.55
N HIS A 233 17.32 2.58 8.44
CA HIS A 233 18.11 3.32 7.47
C HIS A 233 18.70 4.62 8.06
N GLY A 234 17.91 5.37 8.83
CA GLY A 234 18.38 6.56 9.54
C GLY A 234 19.46 6.24 10.57
N TRP A 235 19.27 5.18 11.35
CA TRP A 235 20.26 4.70 12.31
C TRP A 235 21.56 4.23 11.64
N ALA A 236 21.46 3.46 10.56
CA ALA A 236 22.62 2.95 9.82
C ALA A 236 23.41 4.06 9.13
N ALA A 237 22.73 5.08 8.60
CA ALA A 237 23.37 6.21 7.91
C ALA A 237 24.30 7.03 8.81
N GLY A 238 24.09 7.00 10.13
CA GLY A 238 24.96 7.66 11.12
C GLY A 238 26.17 6.83 11.56
N ARG A 239 26.42 5.66 10.96
CA ARG A 239 27.52 4.75 11.36
C ARG A 239 28.64 4.73 10.32
N PRO A 240 29.92 4.56 10.74
CA PRO A 240 31.06 4.51 9.82
C PRO A 240 30.95 3.39 8.77
N ASN A 241 30.32 2.27 9.11
CA ASN A 241 30.11 1.12 8.21
C ASN A 241 28.68 1.05 7.66
N ALA A 242 28.01 2.19 7.44
CA ALA A 242 26.62 2.28 6.99
C ALA A 242 26.28 1.33 5.84
N ARG A 243 27.14 1.25 4.81
CA ARG A 243 26.93 0.41 3.63
C ARG A 243 26.83 -1.08 3.98
N MET A 244 27.65 -1.55 4.93
CA MET A 244 27.64 -2.95 5.37
C MET A 244 26.37 -3.27 6.17
N TYR A 245 25.97 -2.40 7.09
CA TYR A 245 24.71 -2.57 7.85
C TYR A 245 23.48 -2.59 6.95
N LEU A 246 23.44 -1.69 5.96
CA LEU A 246 22.36 -1.67 4.98
C LEU A 246 22.37 -2.91 4.09
N ALA A 247 23.54 -3.36 3.62
CA ALA A 247 23.66 -4.58 2.84
C ALA A 247 23.19 -5.81 3.64
N ALA A 248 23.59 -5.92 4.91
CA ALA A 248 23.16 -6.99 5.79
C ALA A 248 21.64 -6.94 6.07
N MET A 249 21.08 -5.75 6.29
CA MET A 249 19.64 -5.57 6.50
C MET A 249 18.83 -5.96 5.26
N TYR A 250 19.16 -5.41 4.09
CA TYR A 250 18.43 -5.73 2.86
C TYR A 250 18.67 -7.17 2.41
N GLY A 251 19.89 -7.70 2.60
CA GLY A 251 20.19 -9.12 2.38
C GLY A 251 19.41 -10.02 3.33
N GLY A 252 19.30 -9.64 4.60
CA GLY A 252 18.46 -10.33 5.59
C GLY A 252 16.98 -10.29 5.21
N LEU A 253 16.46 -9.13 4.80
CA LEU A 253 15.07 -9.00 4.33
C LEU A 253 14.80 -9.88 3.10
N PHE A 254 15.77 -9.96 2.18
CA PHE A 254 15.68 -10.81 1.00
C PHE A 254 15.74 -12.30 1.35
N LEU A 255 16.61 -12.70 2.28
CA LEU A 255 16.83 -14.10 2.66
C LEU A 255 15.77 -14.64 3.63
N ALA A 256 15.32 -13.85 4.60
CA ALA A 256 14.37 -14.26 5.63
C ALA A 256 12.90 -14.19 5.17
N SER A 257 12.66 -13.94 3.88
CA SER A 257 11.34 -13.99 3.25
C SER A 257 10.31 -13.07 3.95
N ALA A 258 9.01 -13.34 3.79
CA ALA A 258 7.93 -12.55 4.36
C ALA A 258 8.01 -12.37 5.90
N TRP A 259 8.70 -13.28 6.61
CA TRP A 259 8.84 -13.22 8.06
C TRP A 259 9.69 -12.05 8.55
N ALA A 260 10.66 -11.59 7.75
CA ALA A 260 11.46 -10.40 8.06
C ALA A 260 10.64 -9.11 8.11
N PHE A 261 9.46 -9.11 7.50
CA PHE A 261 8.54 -7.98 7.52
C PHE A 261 7.97 -7.71 8.92
N ILE A 262 7.73 -8.77 9.71
CA ILE A 262 7.11 -8.67 11.05
C ILE A 262 7.98 -7.85 12.02
N PRO A 263 9.26 -8.16 12.27
CA PRO A 263 10.07 -7.37 13.19
C PRO A 263 10.28 -5.94 12.69
N VAL A 264 10.34 -5.73 11.37
CA VAL A 264 10.47 -4.39 10.78
C VAL A 264 9.20 -3.56 10.99
N ALA A 265 8.01 -4.14 10.78
CA ALA A 265 6.74 -3.50 11.09
C ALA A 265 6.60 -3.22 12.59
N GLY A 266 7.02 -4.16 13.44
CA GLY A 266 7.07 -3.98 14.89
C GLY A 266 7.95 -2.81 15.31
N LEU A 267 9.15 -2.67 14.73
CA LEU A 267 10.01 -1.52 14.97
C LEU A 267 9.35 -0.20 14.55
N GLY A 268 8.66 -0.19 13.40
CA GLY A 268 7.90 0.96 12.94
C GLY A 268 6.77 1.34 13.91
N LEU A 269 6.05 0.34 14.45
CA LEU A 269 5.03 0.56 15.46
C LEU A 269 5.62 1.14 16.75
N VAL A 270 6.76 0.63 17.22
CA VAL A 270 7.46 1.19 18.38
C VAL A 270 7.86 2.65 18.15
N ARG A 271 8.42 2.97 16.97
CA ARG A 271 8.73 4.37 16.60
C ARG A 271 7.46 5.23 16.58
N PHE A 272 6.37 4.72 16.04
CA PHE A 272 5.09 5.41 15.99
C PHE A 272 4.56 5.72 17.40
N MET A 273 4.65 4.78 18.33
CA MET A 273 4.17 4.95 19.71
C MET A 273 5.07 5.89 20.54
N THR A 274 6.38 5.79 20.36
CA THR A 274 7.35 6.60 21.14
C THR A 274 7.34 8.09 20.78
N ARG A 275 6.77 8.49 19.64
CA ARG A 275 6.64 9.91 19.27
C ARG A 275 5.74 10.70 20.24
N PHE A 276 4.73 10.04 20.81
CA PHE A 276 3.81 10.66 21.77
C PHE A 276 4.51 10.97 23.09
N ARG A 277 5.36 10.05 23.56
CA ARG A 277 6.17 10.24 24.78
C ARG A 277 7.15 11.42 24.67
N ARG A 278 7.69 11.68 23.48
CA ARG A 278 8.58 12.85 23.26
C ARG A 278 7.80 14.16 23.30
N ALA A 279 6.59 14.19 22.73
CA ALA A 279 5.73 15.37 22.75
C ALA A 279 5.33 15.76 24.19
N GLU A 280 4.98 14.78 25.02
CA GLU A 280 4.67 14.99 26.45
C GLU A 280 5.88 15.54 27.22
N SER A 281 7.09 15.00 26.99
CA SER A 281 8.31 15.49 27.67
C SER A 281 8.73 16.92 27.27
N SER A 282 8.35 17.39 26.07
CA SER A 282 8.60 18.77 25.65
C SER A 282 7.52 19.76 26.11
N GLY A 283 6.36 19.26 26.54
CA GLY A 283 5.23 20.08 26.99
C GLY A 283 5.24 20.42 28.48
N GLY A 284 6.01 19.71 29.32
CA GLY A 284 6.05 19.91 30.77
C GLY A 284 7.04 20.97 31.28
N GLY A 285 7.62 21.79 30.40
CA GLY A 285 8.66 22.78 30.75
C GLY A 285 8.21 24.23 30.68
N LYS A 286 6.90 24.51 30.76
CA LYS A 286 6.35 25.87 30.81
C LYS A 286 5.12 25.94 31.72
N GLU A 287 5.33 25.78 33.01
CA GLU A 287 4.46 26.37 34.03
C GLU A 287 5.35 26.94 35.14
N GLU A 288 5.29 28.28 35.23
CA GLU A 288 5.71 29.24 36.28
C GLU A 288 7.12 29.15 36.92
#